data_AF-A0A3D4Q8G3-F1
#
_entry.id   AF-A0A3D4Q8G3-F1
#
_cell.length_a   1.000
_cell.length_b   1.000
_cell.length_c   1.000
_cell.angle_alpha   90.00
_cell.angle_beta   90.00
_cell.angle_gamma   90.00
#
_symmetry.space_group_name_H-M   'P 1'
#
loop_
_entity.id
_entity.type
_entity.pdbx_description
1 polymer ?
#
loop_
_entity_poly.entity_id
_entity_poly.type
_entity_poly.pdbx_seq_one_letter_code
_entity_poly.pdbx_strand_id
1 'polypeptide(L)' 'MMEQEIGKWQARAQRRPRLLLHSCCAPCSSAVLDTLCADFDITLFYYNPNISTEAEF' A
#
# COMPACT_ATOMS: atom_id res chain seq x y z
N MET A 1 12.46 -10.94 -7.02
CA MET A 1 11.34 -11.66 -6.37
C MET A 1 10.09 -10.79 -6.30
N MET A 2 10.13 -9.58 -5.70
CA MET A 2 8.97 -8.64 -5.70
C MET A 2 8.77 -7.90 -7.04
N GLU A 3 9.85 -7.34 -7.60
CA GLU A 3 9.82 -6.61 -8.89
C GLU A 3 9.28 -7.46 -10.05
N GLN A 4 9.55 -8.76 -10.03
CA GLN A 4 9.04 -9.71 -11.03
C GLN A 4 7.52 -9.84 -10.95
N GLU A 5 6.94 -9.82 -9.75
CA GLU A 5 5.49 -9.85 -9.57
C GLU A 5 4.86 -8.52 -10.02
N ILE A 6 5.47 -7.39 -9.65
CA ILE A 6 5.04 -6.06 -10.10
C ILE A 6 5.00 -6.01 -11.64
N GLY A 7 6.07 -6.47 -12.31
CA GLY A 7 6.13 -6.53 -13.77
C GLY A 7 5.03 -7.42 -14.40
N LYS A 8 4.66 -8.53 -13.76
CA LYS A 8 3.53 -9.36 -14.23
C LYS A 8 2.19 -8.63 -14.13
N TRP A 9 1.98 -7.86 -13.06
CA TRP A 9 0.76 -7.07 -12.88
C TRP A 9 0.68 -5.93 -13.89
N GLN A 10 1.80 -5.26 -14.16
CA GLN A 10 1.88 -4.19 -15.16
C GLN A 10 1.64 -4.71 -16.58
N ALA A 11 2.25 -5.84 -16.96
CA ALA A 11 2.10 -6.43 -18.29
C ALA A 11 0.67 -6.89 -18.62
N ARG A 12 -0.12 -7.22 -17.59
CA ARG A 12 -1.52 -7.67 -17.75
C ARG A 12 -2.53 -6.53 -17.76
N ALA A 13 -2.16 -5.36 -17.26
CA ALA A 13 -3.10 -4.28 -17.02
C ALA A 13 -3.06 -3.24 -18.14
N GLN A 14 -4.23 -2.87 -18.67
CA GLN A 14 -4.35 -1.80 -19.67
C GLN A 14 -4.17 -0.40 -19.05
N ARG A 15 -4.16 -0.31 -17.72
CA ARG A 15 -4.00 0.90 -16.90
C ARG A 15 -3.27 0.54 -15.61
N ARG A 16 -2.83 1.53 -14.83
CA ARG A 16 -2.23 1.29 -13.51
C ARG A 16 -3.11 0.35 -12.66
N PRO A 17 -2.57 -0.77 -12.15
CA PRO A 17 -3.33 -1.69 -11.32
C PRO A 17 -3.68 -1.06 -9.97
N ARG A 18 -4.88 -1.38 -9.46
CA ARG A 18 -5.32 -0.90 -8.14
C ARG A 18 -4.86 -1.86 -7.06
N LEU A 19 -4.35 -1.31 -5.95
CA LEU A 19 -3.87 -2.07 -4.80
C LEU A 19 -4.53 -1.56 -3.52
N LEU A 20 -5.18 -2.46 -2.78
CA LEU A 20 -5.66 -2.17 -1.42
C LEU A 20 -4.54 -2.51 -0.43
N LEU A 21 -4.01 -1.50 0.25
CA LEU A 21 -2.95 -1.65 1.23
C LEU A 21 -3.53 -1.46 2.63
N HIS A 22 -3.48 -2.50 3.46
CA HIS A 22 -3.77 -2.35 4.88
C HIS A 22 -2.55 -1.79 5.61
N SER A 23 -2.78 -0.79 6.47
CA SER A 23 -1.76 -0.27 7.39
C SER A 23 -2.32 -0.20 8.80
N CYS A 24 -1.54 -0.69 9.77
CA CYS A 24 -1.86 -0.59 11.19
C CYS A 24 -1.24 0.64 11.86
N CYS A 25 -0.34 1.40 11.21
CA CYS A 25 0.25 2.60 11.79
C CYS A 25 0.91 3.47 10.71
N ALA A 26 0.92 4.79 10.89
CA ALA A 26 1.51 5.70 9.89
C ALA A 26 2.96 5.32 9.48
N PRO A 27 3.90 5.06 10.41
CA PRO A 27 5.25 4.67 10.03
C PRO A 27 5.33 3.27 9.39
N CYS A 28 4.37 2.38 9.64
CA CYS A 28 4.33 1.03 9.08
C CYS A 28 4.12 1.05 7.55
N SER A 29 3.47 2.08 7.02
CA SER A 29 3.13 2.19 5.59
C SER A 29 4.09 3.05 4.76
N SER A 30 4.91 3.93 5.36
CA SER A 30 5.64 4.95 4.60
C SER A 30 6.63 4.37 3.59
N ALA A 31 7.47 3.41 3.99
CA ALA A 31 8.45 2.79 3.09
C ALA A 31 7.78 1.93 2.00
N VAL A 32 6.67 1.27 2.35
CA VAL A 32 5.88 0.45 1.42
C VAL A 32 5.20 1.32 0.37
N LEU A 33 4.61 2.43 0.80
CA LEU A 33 4.01 3.41 -0.10
C LEU A 33 5.08 4.00 -1.04
N ASP A 34 6.21 4.46 -0.51
CA ASP A 34 7.29 5.03 -1.34
C ASP A 34 7.71 4.09 -2.48
N THR A 35 7.80 2.79 -2.17
CA THR A 35 8.16 1.76 -3.14
C THR A 35 7.04 1.47 -4.15
N LEU A 36 5.77 1.42 -3.72
CA LEU A 36 4.66 0.90 -4.55
C LEU A 36 3.84 1.98 -5.27
N CYS A 37 3.90 3.24 -4.83
CA CYS A 37 3.11 4.34 -5.41
C CYS A 37 3.46 4.63 -6.88
N ALA A 38 4.65 4.22 -7.34
CA ALA A 38 5.09 4.35 -8.72
C ALA A 38 4.40 3.34 -9.66
N ASP A 39 3.98 2.20 -9.12
CA ASP A 39 3.49 1.07 -9.92
C ASP A 39 1.98 0.84 -9.79
N PHE A 40 1.38 1.27 -8.68
CA PHE A 40 -0.03 1.01 -8.35
C PHE A 40 -0.81 2.28 -8.01
N ASP A 41 -2.11 2.25 -8.31
CA ASP A 41 -3.08 3.18 -7.72
C ASP A 41 -3.53 2.62 -6.37
N ILE A 42 -2.95 3.15 -5.29
CA ILE A 42 -3.09 2.60 -3.95
C ILE A 42 -4.30 3.20 -3.23
N THR A 43 -5.12 2.34 -2.63
CA THR A 43 -6.10 2.71 -1.61
C THR A 43 -5.56 2.22 -0.27
N LEU A 44 -5.34 3.14 0.68
CA LEU A 44 -4.85 2.81 2.01
C LEU A 44 -6.02 2.55 2.95
N PHE A 45 -6.08 1.35 3.52
CA PHE A 45 -7.00 0.98 4.59
C PHE A 45 -6.25 1.05 5.93
N TYR A 46 -6.41 2.18 6.62
CA TYR A 46 -5.83 2.39 7.94
C TYR A 46 -6.70 1.76 9.03
N TYR A 47 -6.15 0.80 9.77
CA TYR A 47 -6.85 0.18 10.89
C TYR A 47 -5.85 -0.35 11.92
N ASN A 48 -5.83 0.26 13.11
CA ASN A 48 -5.08 -0.25 14.25
C ASN A 48 -6.04 -0.61 15.38
N PRO A 49 -6.25 -1.90 15.69
CA PRO A 49 -7.11 -2.29 16.81
C PRO A 49 -6.54 -1.90 18.17
N ASN A 50 -5.28 -1.44 18.23
CA ASN A 50 -4.61 -1.02 19.46
C ASN A 50 -4.61 0.51 19.66
N ILE A 51 -5.17 1.30 18.73
CA ILE A 51 -5.33 2.73 18.97
C ILE A 51 -6.51 2.93 19.91
N SER A 52 -6.23 3.54 21.06
CA SER A 52 -7.21 3.76 22.12
C SER A 52 -7.60 5.23 22.28
N THR A 53 -6.77 6.14 21.75
CA THR A 53 -6.97 7.60 21.87
C THR A 53 -6.81 8.31 20.53
N GLU A 54 -7.52 9.42 20.34
CA GLU A 54 -7.42 10.26 19.12
C GLU A 54 -5.99 10.75 18.83
N ALA A 55 -5.14 10.84 19.86
CA ALA A 55 -3.75 11.29 19.74
C ALA A 55 -2.79 10.24 19.15
N GLU A 56 -3.20 8.98 19.02
CA GLU A 56 -2.39 7.88 18.46
C GLU A 56 -2.65 7.61 16.97
N PHE A 57 -3.63 8.31 16.38
CA PHE A 57 -3.91 8.32 14.94
C PHE A 57 -2.95 9.27 14.20
#